data_AF-A0A920EK90-F1
#
_entry.id   AF-A0A920EK90-F1
#
_cell.length_a   1.000
_cell.length_b   1.000
_cell.length_c   1.000
_cell.angle_alpha   90.00
_cell.angle_beta   90.00
_cell.angle_gamma   90.00
#
_symmetry.space_group_name_H-M   'P 1'
#
loop_
_entity.id
_entity.type
_entity.pdbx_description
1 polymer ?
#
loop_
_entity_poly.entity_id
_entity_poly.type
_entity_poly.pdbx_seq_one_letter_code
_entity_poly.pdbx_strand_id
1 'polypeptide(L)'
;MMQTDNRDLKSSILSMILIAGTIFILDQLTKSLIVREFYLGQRSEIMSFFNLVHVRNYGAAFSFLSDAGGWQRWFLTGVSGVASIVMIYWINFAKDEKVMEKLSLMIILGGALGNFTTDLFWGM
;
A
#
# COMPACT_ATOMS: atom_id res chain seq x y z
N MET A 1 10.92 -12.24 -34.00
CA MET A 1 11.61 -11.93 -32.74
C MET A 1 11.62 -10.41 -32.59
N MET A 2 10.65 -9.84 -31.87
CA MET A 2 10.60 -8.39 -31.64
C MET A 2 11.68 -8.02 -30.64
N GLN A 3 12.63 -7.20 -31.07
CA GLN A 3 13.67 -6.64 -30.23
C GLN A 3 13.06 -5.39 -29.56
N THR A 4 12.55 -5.52 -28.34
CA THR A 4 12.02 -4.39 -27.56
C THR A 4 13.15 -3.38 -27.31
N ASP A 5 12.96 -2.12 -27.74
CA ASP A 5 13.95 -1.05 -27.53
C ASP A 5 14.16 -0.83 -26.02
N ASN A 6 15.40 -0.65 -25.59
CA ASN A 6 15.76 -0.33 -24.20
C ASN A 6 15.06 0.97 -23.71
N ARG A 7 14.68 1.86 -24.64
CA ARG A 7 13.85 3.04 -24.33
C ARG A 7 12.42 2.67 -23.92
N ASP A 8 11.81 1.69 -24.55
CA ASP A 8 10.44 1.25 -24.23
C ASP A 8 10.39 0.59 -22.85
N LEU A 9 11.42 -0.20 -22.53
CA LEU A 9 11.57 -0.81 -21.20
C LEU A 9 11.71 0.26 -20.10
N LYS A 10 12.58 1.27 -20.30
CA LYS A 10 12.74 2.37 -19.35
C LYS A 10 11.44 3.18 -19.16
N SER A 11 10.72 3.45 -20.25
CA SER A 11 9.45 4.16 -20.20
C SER A 11 8.37 3.38 -19.44
N SER A 12 8.33 2.05 -19.64
CA SER A 12 7.41 1.16 -18.94
C SER A 12 7.70 1.13 -17.43
N ILE A 13 8.97 0.94 -17.05
CA ILE A 13 9.40 0.93 -15.64
C ILE A 13 9.10 2.29 -14.98
N LEU A 14 9.38 3.40 -15.66
CA LEU A 14 9.07 4.73 -15.15
C LEU A 14 7.56 4.89 -14.89
N SER A 15 6.73 4.49 -15.86
CA SER A 15 5.27 4.54 -15.72
C SER A 15 4.78 3.72 -14.53
N MET A 16 5.34 2.52 -14.35
CA MET A 16 5.05 1.66 -13.20
C MET A 16 5.41 2.34 -11.88
N ILE A 17 6.63 2.85 -11.75
CA ILE A 17 7.10 3.55 -10.54
C ILE A 17 6.21 4.74 -10.23
N LEU A 18 5.80 5.50 -11.25
CA LEU A 18 4.87 6.61 -11.07
C LEU A 18 3.52 6.15 -10.52
N ILE A 19 2.97 5.05 -11.02
CA ILE A 19 1.69 4.50 -10.52
C ILE A 19 1.80 4.13 -9.04
N ALA A 20 2.77 3.28 -8.66
CA ALA A 20 2.94 2.89 -7.26
C ALA A 20 3.26 4.10 -6.36
N GLY A 21 4.11 5.01 -6.85
CA GLY A 21 4.48 6.24 -6.16
C GLY A 21 3.28 7.17 -5.93
N THR A 22 2.40 7.34 -6.91
CA THR A 22 1.19 8.14 -6.76
C THR A 22 0.25 7.51 -5.73
N ILE A 23 0.01 6.19 -5.79
CA ILE A 23 -0.82 5.50 -4.80
C ILE A 23 -0.24 5.66 -3.39
N PHE A 24 1.08 5.46 -3.24
CA PHE A 24 1.79 5.64 -1.98
C PHE A 24 1.65 7.06 -1.43
N ILE A 25 1.90 8.08 -2.26
CA ILE A 25 1.82 9.49 -1.85
C ILE A 25 0.39 9.84 -1.44
N LEU A 26 -0.62 9.43 -2.22
CA LEU A 26 -2.02 9.68 -1.89
C LEU A 26 -2.41 9.03 -0.56
N ASP A 27 -2.01 7.77 -0.32
CA ASP A 27 -2.24 7.09 0.95
C ASP A 27 -1.66 7.87 2.14
N GLN A 28 -0.39 8.28 2.05
CA GLN A 28 0.28 9.01 3.13
C GLN A 28 -0.31 10.41 3.36
N LEU A 29 -0.66 11.13 2.28
CA LEU A 29 -1.32 12.42 2.38
C LEU A 29 -2.69 12.30 3.05
N THR A 30 -3.51 11.34 2.61
CA THR A 30 -4.83 11.11 3.22
C THR A 30 -4.71 10.75 4.69
N LYS A 31 -3.81 9.84 5.07
CA LYS A 31 -3.57 9.50 6.48
C LYS A 31 -3.13 10.71 7.29
N SER A 32 -2.19 11.50 6.78
CA SER A 32 -1.70 12.71 7.46
C SER A 32 -2.82 13.74 7.67
N LEU A 33 -3.69 13.95 6.67
CA LEU A 33 -4.85 14.83 6.80
C LEU A 33 -5.82 14.33 7.89
N ILE A 34 -6.14 13.03 7.92
CA ILE A 34 -7.01 12.47 8.96
C ILE A 34 -6.41 12.65 10.35
N VAL A 35 -5.12 12.37 10.53
CA VAL A 35 -4.47 12.51 11.84
C VAL A 35 -4.43 13.96 12.34
N ARG A 36 -4.38 14.92 11.42
CA ARG A 36 -4.38 16.35 11.75
C ARG A 36 -5.76 16.91 12.05
N GLU A 37 -6.77 16.50 11.29
CA GLU A 37 -8.11 17.08 11.36
C GLU A 37 -9.08 16.29 12.27
N PHE A 38 -8.80 15.01 12.53
CA PHE A 38 -9.69 14.14 13.32
C PHE A 38 -9.02 13.67 14.61
N TYR A 39 -9.73 13.78 15.75
CA TYR A 39 -9.33 13.07 16.96
C TYR A 39 -9.55 11.56 16.82
N LEU A 40 -8.80 10.75 17.56
CA LEU A 40 -8.93 9.28 17.50
C LEU A 40 -10.35 8.85 17.89
N GLY A 41 -10.99 8.05 17.05
CA GLY A 41 -12.39 7.62 17.20
C GLY A 41 -13.43 8.62 16.67
N GLN A 42 -13.02 9.81 16.22
CA GLN A 42 -13.94 10.77 15.61
C GLN A 42 -14.55 10.17 14.34
N ARG A 43 -15.87 10.33 14.21
CA ARG A 43 -16.66 9.93 13.06
C ARG A 43 -17.30 11.15 12.41
N SER A 44 -17.17 11.26 11.10
CA SER A 44 -17.88 12.23 10.26
C SER A 44 -18.72 11.49 9.23
N GLU A 45 -20.01 11.74 9.21
CA GLU A 45 -20.92 11.21 8.19
C GLU A 45 -20.80 12.06 6.92
N ILE A 46 -20.34 11.44 5.82
CA ILE A 46 -20.18 12.11 4.53
C ILE A 46 -21.41 11.83 3.65
N MET A 47 -21.94 10.61 3.73
CA MET A 47 -23.18 10.18 3.08
C MET A 47 -23.91 9.19 4.00
N SER A 48 -25.19 8.94 3.73
CA SER A 48 -26.02 8.00 4.53
C SER A 48 -25.44 6.58 4.63
N PHE A 49 -24.59 6.17 3.68
CA PHE A 49 -23.91 4.87 3.67
C PHE A 49 -22.38 4.97 3.88
N PHE A 50 -21.81 6.16 4.02
CA PHE A 50 -20.36 6.36 4.09
C PHE A 50 -19.96 7.29 5.24
N ASN A 51 -19.14 6.76 6.13
CA ASN A 51 -18.61 7.47 7.28
C ASN A 51 -17.08 7.48 7.21
N LEU A 52 -16.51 8.65 7.45
CA LEU A 52 -15.07 8.82 7.62
C LEU A 52 -14.76 8.75 9.12
N VAL A 53 -13.95 7.77 9.51
CA VAL A 53 -13.61 7.53 10.92
C VAL A 53 -12.10 7.45 11.08
N HIS A 54 -11.55 8.16 12.05
CA HIS A 54 -10.15 8.01 12.43
C HIS A 54 -10.00 6.83 13.39
N VAL A 55 -9.45 5.72 12.89
CA VAL A 55 -9.14 4.52 13.68
C VAL A 55 -7.67 4.13 13.43
N ARG A 56 -6.99 3.63 14.47
CA ARG A 56 -5.66 3.02 14.36
C ARG A 56 -5.78 1.52 14.28
N ASN A 57 -5.05 0.89 13.36
CA ASN A 57 -5.16 -0.54 13.11
C ASN A 57 -3.87 -1.24 13.54
N TYR A 58 -3.81 -1.63 14.81
CA TYR A 58 -2.70 -2.39 15.39
C TYR A 58 -2.69 -3.88 14.98
N GLY A 59 -3.21 -4.22 13.80
CA GLY A 59 -3.41 -5.60 13.35
C GLY A 59 -4.70 -6.25 13.88
N ALA A 60 -5.60 -5.46 14.46
CA ALA A 60 -6.86 -5.95 15.06
C ALA A 60 -7.91 -6.38 14.02
N ALA A 61 -7.69 -6.10 12.73
CA ALA A 61 -8.53 -6.63 11.64
C ALA A 61 -8.61 -8.17 11.67
N PHE A 62 -7.58 -8.82 12.22
CA PHE A 62 -7.62 -10.22 12.63
C PHE A 62 -7.95 -10.27 14.11
N SER A 63 -9.22 -10.46 14.48
CA SER A 63 -9.65 -10.50 15.88
C SER A 63 -8.93 -11.57 16.73
N PHE A 64 -8.27 -12.54 16.11
CA PHE A 64 -7.41 -13.50 16.80
C PHE A 64 -6.02 -12.95 17.19
N LEU A 65 -5.57 -11.84 16.57
CA LEU A 65 -4.30 -11.17 16.88
C LEU A 65 -4.48 -9.92 17.75
N SER A 66 -5.70 -9.46 18.02
CA SER A 66 -5.93 -8.24 18.78
C SER A 66 -5.39 -8.33 20.22
N ASP A 67 -5.44 -9.53 20.82
CA ASP A 67 -4.98 -9.77 22.19
C ASP A 67 -3.51 -10.22 22.27
N ALA A 68 -2.79 -10.23 21.14
CA ALA A 68 -1.47 -10.82 21.02
C ALA A 68 -0.32 -9.93 21.54
N GLY A 69 -0.57 -8.97 22.44
CA GLY A 69 0.48 -8.24 23.14
C GLY A 69 1.34 -7.30 22.26
N GLY A 70 0.92 -7.03 21.03
CA GLY A 70 1.52 -6.00 20.15
C GLY A 70 2.59 -6.49 19.17
N TRP A 71 3.06 -7.74 19.27
CA TRP A 71 4.03 -8.27 18.30
C TRP A 71 3.45 -8.42 16.90
N GLN A 72 2.11 -8.56 16.79
CA GLN A 72 1.42 -8.68 15.52
C GLN A 72 1.71 -7.50 14.58
N ARG A 73 1.99 -6.30 15.12
CA ARG A 73 2.41 -5.14 14.32
C ARG A 73 3.69 -5.44 13.55
N TRP A 74 4.75 -5.85 14.23
CA TRP A 74 6.05 -6.14 13.60
C TRP A 74 5.96 -7.31 12.63
N PHE A 75 5.14 -8.31 12.95
CA PHE A 75 4.86 -9.41 12.04
C PHE A 75 4.18 -8.92 10.75
N LEU A 76 3.13 -8.12 10.85
CA LEU A 76 2.41 -7.58 9.69
C LEU A 76 3.26 -6.60 8.88
N THR A 77 4.09 -5.78 9.53
CA THR A 77 5.10 -4.95 8.86
C THR A 77 6.08 -5.84 8.06
N GLY A 78 6.56 -6.93 8.66
CA GLY A 78 7.39 -7.92 7.98
C GLY A 78 6.70 -8.55 6.77
N VAL A 79 5.44 -8.97 6.92
CA VAL A 79 4.62 -9.52 5.83
C VAL A 79 4.46 -8.51 4.69
N SER A 80 4.16 -7.25 5.00
CA SER A 80 4.03 -6.20 3.99
C SER A 80 5.35 -5.95 3.23
N GLY A 81 6.48 -5.96 3.95
CA GLY A 81 7.82 -5.85 3.35
C GLY A 81 8.13 -7.02 2.41
N VAL A 82 7.90 -8.26 2.88
CA VAL A 82 8.11 -9.47 2.06
C VAL A 82 7.20 -9.48 0.84
N ALA A 83 5.90 -9.16 1.01
CA ALA A 83 4.95 -9.08 -0.10
C ALA A 83 5.40 -8.03 -1.14
N SER A 84 5.91 -6.89 -0.70
CA SER A 84 6.46 -5.84 -1.58
C SER A 84 7.63 -6.36 -2.42
N ILE A 85 8.58 -7.08 -1.80
CA ILE A 85 9.72 -7.71 -2.50
C ILE A 85 9.23 -8.75 -3.51
N VAL A 86 8.30 -9.62 -3.11
CA VAL A 86 7.72 -10.65 -3.99
C VAL A 86 7.00 -10.03 -5.18
N MET A 87 6.25 -8.95 -4.98
CA MET A 87 5.58 -8.23 -6.07
C MET A 87 6.57 -7.60 -7.04
N ILE A 88 7.63 -6.93 -6.54
CA ILE A 88 8.68 -6.37 -7.39
C ILE A 88 9.35 -7.47 -8.23
N TYR A 89 9.66 -8.61 -7.60
CA TYR A 89 10.17 -9.77 -8.31
C TYR A 89 9.15 -10.22 -9.38
N TRP A 90 7.90 -10.47 -9.01
CA TRP A 90 6.88 -10.93 -9.96
C TRP A 90 6.72 -9.97 -11.15
N ILE A 91 6.66 -8.66 -10.92
CA ILE A 91 6.57 -7.65 -11.98
C ILE A 91 7.74 -7.76 -12.98
N ASN A 92 8.95 -8.00 -12.48
CA ASN A 92 10.15 -8.14 -13.32
C ASN A 92 10.15 -9.43 -14.15
N PHE A 93 9.47 -10.49 -13.69
CA PHE A 93 9.36 -11.77 -14.39
C PHE A 93 8.08 -11.91 -15.22
N ALA A 94 7.11 -11.01 -15.04
CA ALA A 94 5.89 -10.98 -15.84
C ALA A 94 6.19 -10.56 -17.29
N LYS A 95 5.63 -11.30 -18.25
CA LYS A 95 5.74 -10.98 -19.68
C LYS A 95 5.18 -9.59 -19.97
N ASP A 96 5.77 -8.88 -20.93
CA ASP A 96 5.41 -7.48 -21.25
C ASP A 96 3.98 -7.30 -21.75
N GLU A 97 3.42 -8.31 -22.41
CA GLU A 97 2.03 -8.34 -22.85
C GLU A 97 1.01 -8.33 -21.71
N LYS A 98 1.42 -8.67 -20.48
CA LYS A 98 0.54 -8.74 -19.31
C LYS A 98 0.42 -7.40 -18.58
N VAL A 99 0.02 -6.37 -19.30
CA VAL A 99 -0.06 -4.99 -18.78
C VAL A 99 -1.01 -4.89 -17.58
N MET A 100 -2.16 -5.57 -17.61
CA MET A 100 -3.13 -5.52 -16.50
C MET A 100 -2.61 -6.19 -15.23
N GLU A 101 -1.89 -7.32 -15.35
CA GLU A 101 -1.26 -7.99 -14.20
C GLU A 101 -0.24 -7.07 -13.54
N LYS A 102 0.63 -6.48 -14.38
CA LYS A 102 1.63 -5.49 -13.96
C LYS A 102 0.98 -4.28 -13.28
N LEU A 103 -0.09 -3.74 -13.84
CA LEU A 103 -0.83 -2.59 -13.29
C LEU A 103 -1.42 -2.93 -11.91
N SER A 104 -2.11 -4.07 -11.78
CA SER A 104 -2.67 -4.52 -10.50
C SER A 104 -1.57 -4.68 -9.44
N LEU A 105 -0.43 -5.30 -9.80
CA LEU A 105 0.69 -5.47 -8.88
C LEU A 105 1.28 -4.12 -8.45
N MET A 106 1.39 -3.11 -9.33
CA MET A 106 1.88 -1.78 -8.95
C MET A 106 0.94 -1.05 -7.99
N ILE A 107 -0.38 -1.16 -8.19
CA ILE A 107 -1.36 -0.56 -7.28
C ILE A 107 -1.29 -1.21 -5.90
N ILE A 108 -1.23 -2.56 -5.85
CA ILE A 108 -1.10 -3.30 -4.58
C ILE A 108 0.23 -2.96 -3.90
N LEU A 109 1.33 -2.87 -4.65
CA LEU A 109 2.65 -2.47 -4.14
C LEU A 109 2.62 -1.08 -3.50
N GLY A 110 1.98 -0.10 -4.14
CA GLY A 110 1.82 1.25 -3.57
C GLY A 110 1.11 1.24 -2.21
N GLY A 111 0.02 0.45 -2.08
CA GLY A 111 -0.69 0.30 -0.82
C GLY A 111 0.11 -0.47 0.25
N ALA A 112 0.81 -1.54 -0.14
CA ALA A 112 1.67 -2.31 0.77
C ALA A 112 2.79 -1.45 1.36
N LEU A 113 3.47 -0.66 0.52
CA LEU A 113 4.50 0.29 0.96
C LEU A 113 3.92 1.40 1.85
N GLY A 114 2.69 1.84 1.59
CA GLY A 114 1.98 2.82 2.42
C GLY A 114 1.76 2.29 3.84
N ASN A 115 1.22 1.07 3.95
CA ASN A 115 1.02 0.43 5.26
C ASN A 115 2.34 0.12 5.97
N PHE A 116 3.34 -0.39 5.24
CA PHE A 116 4.67 -0.63 5.79
C PHE A 116 5.26 0.64 6.41
N THR A 117 5.18 1.77 5.69
CA THR A 117 5.69 3.07 6.16
C THR A 117 4.91 3.57 7.37
N THR A 118 3.58 3.48 7.36
CA THR A 118 2.74 3.87 8.50
C THR A 118 3.11 3.06 9.75
N ASP A 119 3.14 1.74 9.65
CA ASP A 119 3.43 0.86 10.78
C ASP A 119 4.85 1.05 11.31
N LEU A 120 5.83 1.27 10.43
CA LEU A 120 7.23 1.39 10.80
C LEU A 120 7.54 2.73 11.49
N PHE A 121 7.07 3.84 10.92
CA PHE A 121 7.46 5.18 11.38
C PHE A 121 6.44 5.83 12.32
N TRP A 122 5.15 5.62 12.09
CA TRP A 122 4.08 6.25 12.86
C TRP A 122 3.60 5.35 14.00
N GLY A 123 3.71 4.04 13.81
CA GLY A 123 3.27 3.04 14.78
C GLY A 123 1.78 3.07 15.08
N MET A 124 1.00 3.35 14.03
CA MET A 124 -0.45 3.48 14.02
C MET A 124 -1.08 2.29 13.31
#